data_AF-M6R7H3-F1
#
_entry.id   AF-M6R7H3-F1
#
_cell.length_a   1.000
_cell.length_b   1.000
_cell.length_c   1.000
_cell.angle_alpha   90.00
_cell.angle_beta   90.00
_cell.angle_gamma   90.00
#
_symmetry.space_group_name_H-M   'P 1'
#
loop_
_entity.id
_entity.type
_entity.pdbx_description
1 polymer ?
#
loop_
_entity_poly.entity_id
_entity_poly.type
_entity_poly.pdbx_seq_one_letter_code
_entity_poly.pdbx_strand_id
1 'polypeptide(L)'
;MYDPGKIVLVEKSQLGRLIDEQSFQKSGLILSNQNLEIGRLSGADLILLGTVQFDDQSFLLQLRVVSLQSGEILAVAESVFDSDDSLYNQYRSVKP
;
A
#
# COMPACT_ATOMS: atom_id res chain seq x y z
N MET A 1 -4.26 -12.62 10.45
CA MET A 1 -3.60 -12.82 11.76
C MET A 1 -2.11 -12.53 11.58
N TYR A 2 -1.55 -11.57 12.33
CA TYR A 2 -0.15 -11.14 12.24
C TYR A 2 0.76 -12.14 12.97
N ASP A 3 1.89 -12.52 12.35
CA ASP A 3 2.89 -13.43 12.92
C ASP A 3 4.27 -12.75 12.90
N PRO A 4 4.75 -12.20 14.04
CA PRO A 4 6.01 -11.48 14.11
C PRO A 4 7.24 -12.34 13.79
N GLY A 5 7.12 -13.67 13.82
CA GLY A 5 8.19 -14.58 13.40
C GLY A 5 8.40 -14.65 11.88
N LYS A 6 7.48 -14.08 11.10
CA LYS A 6 7.51 -14.09 9.62
C LYS A 6 7.63 -12.70 9.01
N ILE A 7 6.98 -11.69 9.60
CA ILE A 7 6.98 -10.31 9.10
C ILE A 7 7.10 -9.37 10.30
N VAL A 8 8.02 -8.42 10.25
CA VAL A 8 8.06 -7.29 11.20
C VAL A 8 7.27 -6.14 10.60
N LEU A 9 6.21 -5.69 11.27
CA LEU A 9 5.46 -4.53 10.82
C LEU A 9 6.13 -3.27 11.33
N VAL A 10 6.38 -2.32 10.43
CA VAL A 10 6.99 -1.03 10.75
C VAL A 10 5.95 0.07 10.63
N GLU A 11 5.94 1.00 11.57
CA GLU A 11 5.04 2.15 11.56
C GLU A 11 5.33 3.06 10.37
N LYS A 12 4.27 3.50 9.68
CA LYS A 12 4.40 4.40 8.52
C LYS A 12 5.11 5.71 8.87
N SER A 13 4.93 6.22 10.08
CA SER A 13 5.62 7.42 10.58
C SER A 13 7.14 7.27 10.64
N GLN A 14 7.64 6.03 10.79
CA GLN A 14 9.06 5.69 10.79
C GLN A 14 9.63 5.56 9.37
N LEU A 15 8.77 5.42 8.35
CA LEU A 15 9.14 5.41 6.93
C LEU A 15 9.46 6.82 6.39
N GLY A 16 9.95 7.74 7.23
CA GLY A 16 10.05 9.18 6.97
C GLY A 16 10.41 9.54 5.52
N ARG A 17 9.53 10.30 4.86
CA ARG A 17 9.70 10.86 3.49
C ARG A 17 9.84 9.84 2.35
N LEU A 18 9.53 8.55 2.56
CA LEU A 18 9.60 7.51 1.51
C LEU A 18 8.64 7.73 0.33
N ILE A 19 7.48 8.34 0.59
CA ILE A 19 6.40 8.45 -0.38
C ILE A 19 5.79 9.85 -0.25
N ASP A 20 6.10 10.74 -1.18
CA ASP A 20 5.24 11.89 -1.44
C ASP A 20 3.92 11.35 -2.00
N GLU A 21 2.93 11.16 -1.12
CA GLU A 21 1.63 10.57 -1.44
C GLU A 21 0.89 11.29 -2.58
N GLN A 22 1.20 12.56 -2.83
CA GLN A 22 0.67 13.30 -3.98
C GLN A 22 1.20 12.80 -5.33
N SER A 23 2.44 12.32 -5.39
CA SER A 23 2.99 11.68 -6.60
C SER A 23 2.45 10.26 -6.78
N PHE A 24 2.25 9.55 -5.67
CA PHE A 24 1.67 8.19 -5.60
C PHE A 24 0.27 8.10 -6.20
N GLN A 25 -0.62 9.05 -5.87
CA GLN A 25 -2.00 9.05 -6.40
C GLN A 25 -2.08 9.37 -7.90
N LYS A 26 -1.07 10.01 -8.49
CA LYS A 26 -1.12 10.49 -9.89
C LYS A 26 -0.46 9.59 -10.91
N SER A 27 0.57 8.81 -10.55
CA SER A 27 1.39 8.09 -11.54
C SER A 27 1.46 6.58 -11.36
N GLY A 28 0.94 6.03 -10.25
CA GLY A 28 1.06 4.60 -9.96
C GLY A 28 2.53 4.19 -9.83
N LEU A 29 3.17 4.52 -8.70
CA LEU A 29 4.51 4.06 -8.30
C LEU A 29 5.47 3.77 -9.46
N ILE A 30 6.03 4.82 -10.05
CA ILE A 30 7.32 4.67 -10.72
C ILE A 30 8.37 4.83 -9.63
N LEU A 31 8.82 3.71 -9.05
CA LEU A 31 9.95 3.75 -8.12
C LEU A 31 11.20 4.11 -8.92
N SER A 32 11.63 5.36 -8.79
CA SER A 32 12.92 5.82 -9.32
C SER A 32 14.04 5.32 -8.40
N ASN A 33 15.27 5.28 -8.91
CA ASN A 33 16.45 4.89 -8.12
C ASN A 33 16.64 5.68 -6.81
N GLN A 34 16.05 6.88 -6.70
CA GLN A 34 16.06 7.71 -5.49
C GLN A 34 15.17 7.14 -4.36
N ASN A 35 14.08 6.43 -4.69
CA ASN A 35 13.15 5.87 -3.71
C ASN A 35 13.70 4.59 -3.05
N LEU A 36 14.63 3.88 -3.72
CA LEU A 36 15.31 2.69 -3.19
C LEU A 36 16.25 3.02 -2.02
N GLU A 37 16.87 4.21 -2.05
CA GLU A 37 17.82 4.63 -1.02
C GLU A 37 17.12 4.96 0.31
N ILE A 38 15.87 5.43 0.26
CA ILE A 38 15.06 5.75 1.45
C ILE A 38 14.53 4.47 2.12
N GLY A 39 14.32 3.38 1.36
CA GLY A 39 13.87 2.10 1.92
C GLY A 39 14.85 1.56 2.96
N ARG A 40 16.15 1.67 2.66
CA ARG A 40 17.25 1.29 3.56
C ARG A 40 17.29 2.11 4.86
N LEU A 41 16.80 3.36 4.86
CA LEU A 41 16.79 4.24 6.05
C LEU A 41 15.69 3.87 7.04
N SER A 42 14.60 3.26 6.55
CA SER A 42 13.44 2.90 7.38
C SER A 42 13.54 1.54 8.07
N GLY A 43 14.54 0.72 7.70
CA GLY A 43 14.71 -0.65 8.19
C GLY A 43 13.68 -1.65 7.63
N ALA A 44 12.87 -1.26 6.64
CA ALA A 44 11.93 -2.14 5.97
C ALA A 44 12.53 -2.73 4.68
N ASP A 45 12.36 -4.04 4.49
CA ASP A 45 12.80 -4.75 3.26
C ASP A 45 11.75 -4.68 2.14
N LEU A 46 10.47 -4.65 2.53
CA LEU A 46 9.31 -4.74 1.65
C LEU A 46 8.31 -3.64 1.97
N ILE A 47 7.57 -3.21 0.95
CA ILE A 47 6.42 -2.34 1.12
C ILE A 47 5.17 -2.97 0.48
N LEU A 48 4.07 -3.01 1.24
CA LEU A 48 2.75 -3.40 0.74
C LEU A 48 2.00 -2.15 0.32
N LEU A 49 1.57 -2.12 -0.94
CA LEU A 49 0.90 -0.98 -1.56
C LEU A 49 -0.46 -1.46 -2.06
N GLY A 50 -1.49 -0.63 -1.89
CA GLY A 50 -2.83 -1.03 -2.26
C GLY A 50 -3.71 0.10 -2.73
N THR A 51 -4.69 -0.24 -3.56
CA THR A 51 -5.78 0.65 -3.95
C THR A 51 -7.12 0.00 -3.60
N VAL A 52 -8.02 0.81 -3.05
CA VAL A 52 -9.41 0.44 -2.78
C VAL A 52 -10.29 1.28 -3.67
N GLN A 53 -11.01 0.64 -4.57
CA GLN A 53 -12.00 1.26 -5.44
C GLN A 53 -13.38 0.77 -5.01
N PHE A 54 -14.36 1.67 -5.06
CA PHE A 54 -15.75 1.34 -4.80
C PHE A 54 -16.53 1.58 -6.08
N ASP A 55 -17.26 0.56 -6.52
CA ASP A 55 -18.20 0.63 -7.64
C ASP A 55 -19.54 0.05 -7.22
N ASP A 56 -20.53 0.95 -7.13
CA ASP A 56 -21.93 0.75 -6.72
C ASP A 56 -22.17 -0.07 -5.44
N GLN A 57 -21.95 -1.38 -5.47
CA GLN A 57 -22.16 -2.31 -4.35
C GLN A 57 -20.93 -3.16 -4.03
N SER A 58 -19.80 -2.93 -4.69
CA SER A 58 -18.62 -3.77 -4.53
C SER A 58 -17.36 -2.94 -4.34
N PHE A 59 -16.43 -3.51 -3.57
CA PHE A 59 -15.08 -3.01 -3.46
C PHE A 59 -14.13 -3.87 -4.30
N LEU A 60 -13.29 -3.20 -5.07
CA LEU A 60 -12.11 -3.78 -5.69
C LEU A 60 -10.88 -3.40 -4.87
N LEU A 61 -10.23 -4.42 -4.30
CA LEU A 61 -8.96 -4.30 -3.60
C LEU A 61 -7.86 -4.87 -4.49
N GLN A 62 -6.89 -4.02 -4.82
CA GLN A 62 -5.67 -4.42 -5.52
C GLN A 62 -4.49 -4.16 -4.61
N LEU A 63 -3.66 -5.17 -4.37
CA LEU A 63 -2.49 -5.12 -3.53
C LEU A 63 -1.25 -5.53 -4.31
N ARG A 64 -0.11 -4.91 -4.01
CA ARG A 64 1.20 -5.29 -4.52
C ARG A 64 2.26 -5.23 -3.42
N VAL A 65 3.11 -6.24 -3.35
CA VAL A 65 4.31 -6.26 -2.50
C VAL A 65 5.50 -5.86 -3.34
N VAL A 66 6.26 -4.87 -2.90
CA VAL A 66 7.40 -4.34 -3.64
C VAL A 66 8.66 -4.46 -2.80
N SER A 67 9.73 -4.98 -3.41
CA SER A 67 11.07 -4.97 -2.83
C SER A 67 11.58 -3.54 -2.77
N LEU A 68 11.93 -3.05 -1.58
CA LEU A 68 12.55 -1.73 -1.44
C LEU A 68 14.01 -1.73 -1.88
N GLN A 69 14.63 -2.91 -2.02
CA GLN A 69 16.00 -3.04 -2.51
C GLN A 69 16.11 -2.95 -4.04
N SER A 70 15.22 -3.63 -4.77
CA SER A 70 15.25 -3.71 -6.24
C SER A 70 14.17 -2.90 -6.94
N GLY A 71 13.10 -2.52 -6.23
CA GLY A 71 11.92 -1.87 -6.81
C GLY A 71 10.97 -2.85 -7.52
N GLU A 72 11.28 -4.15 -7.53
CA GLU A 72 10.49 -5.16 -8.21
C GLU A 72 9.22 -5.50 -7.43
N ILE A 73 8.14 -5.76 -8.18
CA ILE A 73 6.89 -6.30 -7.62
C ILE A 73 7.09 -7.79 -7.38
N LEU A 74 7.07 -8.21 -6.13
CA LEU A 74 7.27 -9.61 -5.72
C LEU A 74 5.97 -10.39 -5.70
N ALA A 75 4.84 -9.72 -5.43
CA ALA A 75 3.53 -10.34 -5.40
C ALA A 75 2.44 -9.31 -5.74
N VAL A 76 1.35 -9.80 -6.33
CA VAL A 76 0.12 -9.05 -6.60
C VAL A 76 -1.05 -9.88 -6.12
N ALA A 77 -2.04 -9.22 -5.52
CA ALA A 77 -3.31 -9.84 -5.17
C ALA A 77 -4.45 -8.91 -5.58
N GLU A 78 -5.54 -9.50 -6.06
CA GLU A 78 -6.77 -8.81 -6.39
C GLU A 78 -7.94 -9.54 -5.72
N SER A 79 -8.86 -8.77 -5.15
CA SER A 79 -10.09 -9.30 -4.58
C SER A 79 -11.24 -8.34 -4.84
N VAL A 80 -12.38 -8.90 -5.19
CA VAL A 80 -13.67 -8.21 -5.24
C VAL A 80 -14.50 -8.71 -4.06
N PHE A 81 -15.13 -7.81 -3.32
CA PHE A 81 -16.05 -8.17 -2.25
C PHE A 81 -17.22 -7.21 -2.20
N ASP A 82 -18.39 -7.74 -1.83
CA ASP A 82 -19.60 -6.94 -1.69
C ASP A 82 -19.46 -5.97 -0.52
N SER A 83 -20.01 -4.77 -0.72
CA SER A 83 -20.13 -3.76 0.31
C SER A 83 -21.38 -3.99 1.12
N ASP A 84 -21.28 -3.75 2.42
CA ASP A 84 -22.43 -3.46 3.27
C ASP A 84 -22.48 -1.96 3.60
N ASP A 85 -23.55 -1.53 4.27
CA ASP A 85 -23.73 -0.13 4.70
C ASP A 85 -22.58 0.34 5.62
N SER A 86 -22.01 -0.55 6.43
CA SER A 86 -20.93 -0.22 7.37
C SER A 86 -19.63 0.10 6.62
N LEU A 87 -19.24 -0.77 5.69
CA LEU A 87 -18.05 -0.63 4.85
C LEU A 87 -18.16 0.59 3.93
N TYR A 88 -19.34 0.81 3.34
CA TYR A 88 -19.59 1.98 2.51
C TYR A 88 -19.46 3.30 3.29
N ASN A 89 -20.08 3.36 4.48
CA ASN A 89 -20.01 4.54 5.34
C ASN A 89 -18.58 4.85 5.78
N GLN A 90 -17.81 3.81 6.13
CA GLN A 90 -16.40 3.97 6.49
C GLN A 90 -15.58 4.47 5.31
N TYR A 91 -15.76 3.91 4.11
CA TYR A 91 -15.07 4.36 2.91
C TYR A 91 -15.33 5.85 2.62
N ARG A 92 -16.59 6.26 2.70
CA ARG A 92 -17.00 7.65 2.51
C ARG A 92 -16.40 8.63 3.52
N SER A 93 -16.13 8.19 4.75
CA SER A 93 -15.51 9.04 5.78
C SER A 93 -14.01 9.32 5.56
N VAL A 94 -13.35 8.46 4.78
CA VAL A 94 -11.91 8.52 4.52
C VAL A 94 -11.60 9.27 3.21
N LYS A 95 -12.55 9.33 2.27
CA LYS A 95 -12.43 10.17 1.07
C LYS A 95 -12.65 11.65 1.42
N PRO A 96 -11.72 12.56 1.08
CA PRO A 96 -11.92 14.00 1.24
C PRO A 96 -12.99 14.56 0.29
#